data_AF-J3P2R9-F1
#
_entry.id   AF-J3P2R9-F1
#
_cell.length_a   1.000
_cell.length_b   1.000
_cell.length_c   1.000
_cell.angle_alpha   90.00
_cell.angle_beta   90.00
_cell.angle_gamma   90.00
#
_symmetry.space_group_name_H-M   'P 1'
#
loop_
_entity.id
_entity.type
_entity.pdbx_description
1 polymer ?
#
loop_
_entity_poly.entity_id
_entity_poly.type
_entity_poly.pdbx_seq_one_letter_code
_entity_poly.pdbx_strand_id
1 'polypeptide(L)'
;MDGYYHPDGKRAGAMDADGGYFLDEDVREFDNDVLGLNNLEATHMDPQQRKLLEVTYECLESAGLSMESAAGSDTAVYRHGVRWMMSRAARHFIFLGRSGRDKPEAQALVAKLRAAGASVEVVRGDVCSQGDVDAAVNACSSFSRPIGGVIQAAMGLDEALFSRMSHGAWHAGVRPKWQGSWNLDRSLARGGRDADLDFFLLTSSVSGSVGTATESNYCSANGFLDAFARHRRGRGKPAVSVGLGMISEVGYLHENPEIEALLLHKGIQPLSEGEFPQVVDLALAPPGATDDDNNNNAPAHILTGLEPFDLRGLIRRGFAVESDTTQDPRCGFLAAALFTGQQANSSSNGSSSGKGVDGALDLATPAWLKALPHFGLDSMIAAEYRTWFWTVLKVDVPFLDLMSPKTPLAVLAGFVGDKIAATWKRLSTV
;
A
#
# COMPACT_ATOMS: atom_id res chain seq x y z
N MET A 1 -20.71 -30.91 18.40
CA MET A 1 -19.38 -30.62 17.84
C MET A 1 -19.00 -31.58 16.72
N ASP A 2 -19.23 -32.89 16.86
CA ASP A 2 -18.87 -33.91 15.84
C ASP A 2 -19.42 -33.65 14.43
N GLY A 3 -20.60 -33.04 14.32
CA GLY A 3 -21.20 -32.65 13.03
C GLY A 3 -20.51 -31.45 12.35
N TYR A 4 -19.71 -30.68 13.09
CA TYR A 4 -19.05 -29.46 12.65
C TYR A 4 -17.52 -29.51 12.78
N TYR A 5 -16.91 -30.54 13.36
CA TYR A 5 -15.45 -30.66 13.47
C TYR A 5 -14.82 -31.22 12.20
N HIS A 6 -13.72 -30.64 11.72
CA HIS A 6 -12.91 -31.19 10.64
C HIS A 6 -11.41 -30.86 10.83
N PRO A 7 -10.51 -31.85 10.92
CA PRO A 7 -9.14 -31.68 11.40
C PRO A 7 -8.20 -30.90 10.46
N ASP A 8 -8.66 -30.48 9.28
CA ASP A 8 -7.85 -29.75 8.30
C ASP A 8 -8.32 -28.29 8.07
N GLY A 9 -9.41 -27.85 8.71
CA GLY A 9 -9.96 -26.48 8.57
C GLY A 9 -10.47 -26.09 7.19
N LYS A 10 -10.56 -27.03 6.24
CA LYS A 10 -10.94 -26.75 4.84
C LYS A 10 -12.43 -26.90 4.56
N ARG A 11 -13.19 -27.49 5.49
CA ARG A 11 -14.61 -27.74 5.32
C ARG A 11 -15.41 -26.50 5.74
N ALA A 12 -16.09 -25.86 4.79
CA ALA A 12 -16.89 -24.66 5.05
C ALA A 12 -17.98 -24.93 6.11
N GLY A 13 -18.10 -24.02 7.09
CA GLY A 13 -19.00 -24.16 8.23
C GLY A 13 -18.54 -25.15 9.30
N ALA A 14 -17.35 -25.74 9.15
CA ALA A 14 -16.74 -26.60 10.16
C ALA A 14 -15.59 -25.90 10.91
N MET A 15 -15.44 -26.26 12.17
CA MET A 15 -14.38 -25.86 13.09
C MET A 15 -13.22 -26.87 13.00
N ASP A 16 -11.98 -26.38 12.96
CA ASP A 16 -10.76 -27.20 13.05
C ASP A 16 -10.21 -27.33 14.47
N ALA A 17 -10.79 -26.60 15.42
CA ALA A 17 -10.62 -26.87 16.82
C ALA A 17 -11.48 -28.07 17.22
N ASP A 18 -10.91 -29.03 17.96
CA ASP A 18 -11.62 -30.21 18.50
C ASP A 18 -12.57 -29.86 19.66
N GLY A 19 -12.61 -28.58 20.01
CA GLY A 19 -13.41 -28.00 21.08
C GLY A 19 -13.61 -26.51 20.89
N GLY A 20 -14.42 -25.95 21.77
CA GLY A 20 -14.57 -24.52 21.98
C GLY A 20 -14.75 -24.33 23.47
N TYR A 21 -14.14 -23.30 24.02
CA TYR A 21 -14.30 -22.96 25.42
C TYR A 21 -15.39 -21.90 25.50
N PHE A 22 -16.36 -22.10 26.38
CA PHE A 22 -17.17 -20.98 26.82
C PHE A 22 -16.25 -20.14 27.69
N LEU A 23 -16.16 -18.85 27.37
CA LEU A 23 -15.61 -17.91 28.32
C LEU A 23 -16.59 -17.91 29.51
N ASP A 24 -16.12 -18.38 30.66
CA ASP A 24 -16.87 -18.22 31.91
C ASP A 24 -16.94 -16.74 32.31
N GLU A 25 -16.05 -15.94 31.73
CA GLU A 25 -15.92 -14.50 31.87
C GLU A 25 -16.93 -13.75 30.99
N ASP A 26 -17.47 -12.65 31.52
CA ASP A 26 -18.30 -11.76 30.74
C ASP A 26 -17.43 -10.89 29.82
N VAL A 27 -17.54 -11.07 28.51
CA VAL A 27 -16.81 -10.26 27.49
C VAL A 27 -17.12 -8.75 27.54
N ARG A 28 -18.09 -8.33 28.36
CA ARG A 28 -18.38 -6.94 28.67
C ARG A 28 -17.50 -6.36 29.79
N GLU A 29 -16.82 -7.21 30.55
CA GLU A 29 -15.87 -6.83 31.62
C GLU A 29 -14.45 -6.53 31.07
N PHE A 30 -14.36 -6.12 29.81
CA PHE A 30 -13.11 -5.67 29.19
C PHE A 30 -12.62 -4.38 29.87
N ASP A 31 -11.44 -4.44 30.51
CA ASP A 31 -10.82 -3.27 31.15
C ASP A 31 -10.13 -2.39 30.10
N ASN A 32 -10.94 -1.53 29.47
CA ASN A 32 -10.48 -0.63 28.43
C ASN A 32 -9.51 0.45 28.94
N ASP A 33 -9.58 0.81 30.23
CA ASP A 33 -8.74 1.86 30.82
C ASP A 33 -7.27 1.43 30.87
N VAL A 34 -6.99 0.14 31.13
CA VAL A 34 -5.63 -0.44 31.12
C VAL A 34 -4.94 -0.32 29.75
N LEU A 35 -5.74 -0.28 28.68
CA LEU A 35 -5.26 -0.14 27.30
C LEU A 35 -5.37 1.29 26.77
N GLY A 36 -5.78 2.25 27.62
CA GLY A 36 -5.95 3.66 27.25
C GLY A 36 -7.14 3.93 26.33
N LEU A 37 -8.09 3.00 26.24
CA LEU A 37 -9.30 3.09 25.42
C LEU A 37 -10.44 3.68 26.25
N ASN A 38 -11.30 4.49 25.65
CA ASN A 38 -12.46 5.02 26.36
C ASN A 38 -13.67 4.07 26.32
N ASN A 39 -14.61 4.22 27.26
CA ASN A 39 -15.79 3.34 27.38
C ASN A 39 -16.68 3.31 26.13
N LEU A 40 -16.74 4.42 25.38
CA LEU A 40 -17.57 4.51 24.18
C LEU A 40 -16.97 3.68 23.03
N GLU A 41 -15.64 3.70 22.90
CA GLU A 41 -14.89 2.86 21.96
C GLU A 41 -15.02 1.38 22.31
N ALA A 42 -14.78 1.01 23.56
CA ALA A 42 -14.87 -0.37 24.04
C ALA A 42 -16.25 -1.01 23.79
N THR A 43 -17.33 -0.21 23.89
CA THR A 43 -18.70 -0.67 23.65
C THR A 43 -18.93 -1.12 22.21
N HIS A 44 -18.24 -0.51 21.24
CA HIS A 44 -18.40 -0.79 19.81
C HIS A 44 -17.35 -1.77 19.26
N MET A 45 -16.39 -2.19 20.07
CA MET A 45 -15.36 -3.16 19.67
C MET A 45 -15.94 -4.57 19.57
N ASP A 46 -15.44 -5.36 18.62
CA ASP A 46 -15.78 -6.77 18.52
C ASP A 46 -15.33 -7.53 19.79
N PRO A 47 -16.16 -8.41 20.38
CA PRO A 47 -15.79 -9.17 21.58
C PRO A 47 -14.53 -10.04 21.42
N GLN A 48 -14.27 -10.59 20.23
CA GLN A 48 -13.05 -11.37 19.96
C GLN A 48 -11.82 -10.47 19.92
N GLN A 49 -11.96 -9.24 19.41
CA GLN A 49 -10.89 -8.24 19.40
C GLN A 49 -10.54 -7.78 20.83
N ARG A 50 -11.55 -7.56 21.69
CA ARG A 50 -11.34 -7.26 23.12
C ARG A 50 -10.55 -8.38 23.80
N LYS A 51 -10.94 -9.64 23.56
CA LYS A 51 -10.26 -10.80 24.15
C LYS A 51 -8.84 -11.00 23.61
N LEU A 52 -8.60 -10.71 22.33
CA LEU A 52 -7.26 -10.75 21.75
C LEU A 52 -6.33 -9.73 22.42
N LEU A 53 -6.82 -8.53 22.70
CA LEU A 53 -6.02 -7.49 23.36
C LEU A 53 -5.68 -7.87 24.81
N GLU A 54 -6.64 -8.42 25.56
CA GLU A 54 -6.39 -8.98 26.89
C GLU A 54 -5.34 -10.08 26.86
N VAL A 55 -5.50 -11.09 25.98
CA VAL A 55 -4.54 -12.21 25.89
C VAL A 55 -3.16 -11.75 25.45
N THR A 56 -3.09 -10.74 24.58
CA THR A 56 -1.82 -10.13 24.16
C THR A 56 -1.15 -9.41 25.33
N TYR A 57 -1.92 -8.64 26.11
CA TYR A 57 -1.43 -7.98 27.32
C TYR A 57 -0.97 -8.99 28.37
N GLU A 58 -1.76 -10.02 28.65
CA GLU A 58 -1.41 -11.12 29.55
C GLU A 58 -0.18 -11.88 29.09
N CYS A 59 0.00 -12.07 27.78
CA CYS A 59 1.18 -12.71 27.21
C CYS A 59 2.44 -11.87 27.46
N LEU A 60 2.35 -10.54 27.28
CA LEU A 60 3.44 -9.62 27.57
C LEU A 60 3.79 -9.61 29.07
N GLU A 61 2.80 -9.48 29.95
CA GLU A 61 2.99 -9.53 31.41
C GLU A 61 3.56 -10.90 31.86
N SER A 62 3.06 -12.00 31.29
CA SER A 62 3.57 -13.35 31.56
C SER A 62 5.01 -13.55 31.09
N ALA A 63 5.41 -12.86 30.02
CA ALA A 63 6.78 -12.80 29.54
C ALA A 63 7.67 -11.85 30.38
N GLY A 64 7.11 -11.17 31.38
CA GLY A 64 7.80 -10.20 32.22
C GLY A 64 8.07 -8.86 31.53
N LEU A 65 7.31 -8.52 30.48
CA LEU A 65 7.41 -7.28 29.73
C LEU A 65 6.18 -6.41 29.99
N SER A 66 6.39 -5.19 30.49
CA SER A 66 5.31 -4.21 30.58
C SER A 66 5.07 -3.54 29.21
N MET A 67 3.84 -3.09 28.95
CA MET A 67 3.49 -2.29 27.76
C MET A 67 4.43 -1.08 27.58
N GLU A 68 4.81 -0.43 28.68
CA GLU A 68 5.73 0.72 28.70
C GLU A 68 7.19 0.32 28.38
N SER A 69 7.58 -0.93 28.67
CA SER A 69 8.90 -1.47 28.31
C SER A 69 8.98 -1.96 26.86
N ALA A 70 7.83 -2.34 26.28
CA ALA A 70 7.69 -2.66 24.86
C ALA A 70 7.60 -1.38 24.01
N ALA A 71 6.93 -0.34 24.54
CA ALA A 71 6.89 1.00 23.98
C ALA A 71 8.31 1.60 23.92
N GLY A 72 8.78 1.92 22.72
CA GLY A 72 10.16 2.43 22.52
C GLY A 72 11.23 1.35 22.35
N SER A 73 10.84 0.08 22.17
CA SER A 73 11.75 -0.99 21.73
C SER A 73 12.36 -0.71 20.35
N ASP A 74 13.30 -1.55 19.89
CA ASP A 74 14.24 -1.32 18.77
C ASP A 74 13.59 -1.28 17.36
N THR A 75 12.39 -0.75 17.23
CA THR A 75 11.47 -0.92 16.10
C THR A 75 11.16 0.44 15.43
N ALA A 76 11.91 0.80 14.37
CA ALA A 76 11.62 1.95 13.48
C ALA A 76 12.08 1.64 12.04
N VAL A 77 11.32 2.04 11.00
CA VAL A 77 11.63 1.81 9.56
C VAL A 77 13.05 2.23 9.20
N TYR A 78 13.46 3.38 9.73
CA TYR A 78 14.81 3.91 9.54
C TYR A 78 15.90 3.05 10.20
N ARG A 79 15.66 2.58 11.43
CA ARG A 79 16.60 1.67 12.14
C ARG A 79 16.74 0.35 11.37
N HIS A 80 15.65 -0.16 10.81
CA HIS A 80 15.65 -1.35 9.97
C HIS A 80 16.46 -1.16 8.68
N GLY A 81 16.24 -0.05 7.97
CA GLY A 81 17.03 0.31 6.80
C GLY A 81 18.53 0.35 7.11
N VAL A 82 18.94 0.91 8.25
CA VAL A 82 20.36 0.96 8.64
C VAL A 82 20.93 -0.42 8.99
N ARG A 83 20.18 -1.27 9.69
CA ARG A 83 20.59 -2.66 9.97
C ARG A 83 20.75 -3.47 8.70
N TRP A 84 19.83 -3.33 7.75
CA TRP A 84 19.93 -3.93 6.42
C TRP A 84 21.15 -3.40 5.64
N MET A 85 21.39 -2.09 5.64
CA MET A 85 22.60 -1.53 5.01
C MET A 85 23.88 -2.11 5.63
N MET A 86 23.91 -2.27 6.96
CA MET A 86 25.02 -2.91 7.66
C MET A 86 25.22 -4.38 7.25
N SER A 87 24.16 -5.16 7.02
CA SER A 87 24.27 -6.55 6.52
C SER A 87 24.77 -6.59 5.07
N ARG A 88 24.49 -5.55 4.28
CA ARG A 88 25.01 -5.30 2.92
C ARG A 88 26.39 -4.62 2.89
N ALA A 89 27.15 -4.70 4.00
CA ALA A 89 28.50 -4.17 4.15
C ALA A 89 28.64 -2.63 4.11
N ALA A 90 27.55 -1.85 4.19
CA ALA A 90 27.67 -0.42 4.40
C ALA A 90 28.28 -0.14 5.79
N ARG A 91 29.27 0.74 5.84
CA ARG A 91 30.00 1.07 7.09
C ARG A 91 30.12 2.57 7.34
N HIS A 92 29.68 3.42 6.42
CA HIS A 92 29.81 4.87 6.53
C HIS A 92 28.42 5.49 6.40
N PHE A 93 27.98 6.19 7.44
CA PHE A 93 26.64 6.77 7.50
C PHE A 93 26.70 8.24 7.86
N ILE A 94 25.90 9.05 7.15
CA ILE A 94 25.56 10.41 7.56
C ILE A 94 24.07 10.51 7.77
N PHE A 95 23.69 10.98 8.94
CA PHE A 95 22.30 11.20 9.30
C PHE A 95 22.01 12.69 9.39
N LEU A 96 20.97 13.15 8.70
CA LEU A 96 20.47 14.52 8.75
C LEU A 96 19.09 14.53 9.40
N GLY A 97 18.91 15.34 10.44
CA GLY A 97 17.61 15.51 11.06
C GLY A 97 17.55 16.66 12.06
N ARG A 98 16.37 17.23 12.26
CA ARG A 98 16.15 18.45 13.06
C ARG A 98 16.62 18.30 14.51
N SER A 99 16.39 17.12 15.10
CA SER A 99 16.79 16.80 16.48
C SER A 99 18.22 16.27 16.60
N GLY A 100 18.91 15.96 15.49
CA GLY A 100 20.24 15.36 15.52
C GLY A 100 20.35 14.17 16.48
N ARG A 101 21.11 14.34 17.58
CA ARG A 101 21.33 13.35 18.65
C ARG A 101 20.67 13.72 19.98
N ASP A 102 19.66 14.60 19.99
CA ASP A 102 18.99 15.00 21.24
C ASP A 102 18.24 13.85 21.91
N LYS A 103 17.64 13.00 21.09
CA LYS A 103 16.85 11.86 21.55
C LYS A 103 17.77 10.74 22.05
N PRO A 104 17.52 10.15 23.24
CA PRO A 104 18.31 9.02 23.77
C PRO A 104 18.41 7.86 22.77
N GLU A 105 17.34 7.58 22.03
CA GLU A 105 17.26 6.54 21.02
C GLU A 105 18.21 6.81 19.85
N ALA A 106 18.37 8.08 19.46
CA ALA A 106 19.31 8.47 18.42
C ALA A 106 20.77 8.32 18.89
N GLN A 107 21.04 8.62 20.18
CA GLN A 107 22.37 8.41 20.76
C GLN A 107 22.71 6.92 20.85
N ALA A 108 21.75 6.10 21.30
CA ALA A 108 21.87 4.65 21.39
C ALA A 108 22.12 4.02 20.01
N LEU A 109 21.38 4.44 18.98
CA LEU A 109 21.58 3.97 17.60
C LEU A 109 23.01 4.28 17.11
N VAL A 110 23.47 5.51 17.27
CA VAL A 110 24.84 5.91 16.86
C VAL A 110 25.90 5.10 17.60
N ALA A 111 25.72 4.88 18.91
CA ALA A 111 26.63 4.08 19.72
C ALA A 111 26.67 2.62 19.25
N LYS A 112 25.50 2.00 19.01
CA LYS A 112 25.37 0.63 18.49
C LYS A 112 26.07 0.48 17.13
N LEU A 113 25.86 1.41 16.20
CA LEU A 113 26.48 1.36 14.87
C LEU A 113 28.01 1.48 14.94
N ARG A 114 28.52 2.39 15.78
CA ARG A 114 29.96 2.55 16.00
C ARG A 114 30.57 1.31 16.65
N ALA A 115 29.89 0.72 17.63
CA ALA A 115 30.31 -0.54 18.26
C ALA A 115 30.34 -1.70 17.24
N ALA A 116 29.42 -1.69 16.26
CA ALA A 116 29.39 -2.64 15.15
C ALA A 116 30.39 -2.31 14.01
N GLY A 117 31.29 -1.34 14.21
CA GLY A 117 32.36 -1.00 13.27
C GLY A 117 32.00 0.00 12.18
N ALA A 118 30.88 0.71 12.30
CA ALA A 118 30.51 1.77 11.37
C ALA A 118 31.07 3.14 11.78
N SER A 119 31.48 3.94 10.80
CA SER A 119 31.73 5.38 10.96
C SER A 119 30.41 6.13 10.76
N VAL A 120 29.99 6.89 11.76
CA VAL A 120 28.69 7.57 11.76
C VAL A 120 28.89 9.04 12.08
N GLU A 121 28.37 9.90 11.22
CA GLU A 121 28.27 11.34 11.42
C GLU A 121 26.79 11.75 11.49
N VAL A 122 26.46 12.66 12.40
CA VAL A 122 25.10 13.18 12.55
C VAL A 122 25.13 14.68 12.40
N VAL A 123 24.49 15.17 11.35
CA VAL A 123 24.32 16.59 11.07
C VAL A 123 22.94 16.99 11.56
N ARG A 124 22.89 17.90 12.54
CA ARG A 124 21.64 18.53 12.94
C ARG A 124 21.25 19.53 11.85
N GLY A 125 20.05 19.38 11.31
CA GLY A 125 19.53 20.31 10.31
C GLY A 125 18.18 19.88 9.73
N ASP A 126 17.58 20.77 8.97
CA ASP A 126 16.34 20.55 8.23
C ASP A 126 16.65 20.28 6.75
N VAL A 127 16.14 19.17 6.21
CA VAL A 127 16.30 18.84 4.79
C VAL A 127 15.68 19.91 3.86
N CYS A 128 14.72 20.70 4.38
CA CYS A 128 14.14 21.83 3.65
C CYS A 128 15.10 23.03 3.54
N SER A 129 16.14 23.11 4.38
CA SER A 129 17.21 24.11 4.30
C SER A 129 18.31 23.62 3.36
N GLN A 130 18.57 24.38 2.29
CA GLN A 130 19.66 24.04 1.36
C GLN A 130 21.02 24.04 2.07
N GLY A 131 21.25 24.99 2.99
CA GLY A 131 22.53 25.08 3.71
C GLY A 131 22.79 23.86 4.60
N ASP A 132 21.75 23.35 5.24
CA ASP A 132 21.84 22.18 6.12
C ASP A 132 22.10 20.91 5.31
N VAL A 133 21.45 20.78 4.14
CA VAL A 133 21.71 19.69 3.19
C VAL A 133 23.15 19.78 2.64
N ASP A 134 23.61 20.97 2.27
CA ASP A 134 24.98 21.18 1.81
C ASP A 134 25.99 20.82 2.90
N ALA A 135 25.72 21.16 4.17
CA ALA A 135 26.55 20.75 5.29
C ALA A 135 26.59 19.22 5.45
N ALA A 136 25.45 18.53 5.33
CA ALA A 136 25.37 17.08 5.40
C ALA A 136 26.11 16.37 4.25
N VAL A 137 25.97 16.87 3.02
CA VAL A 137 26.68 16.33 1.85
C VAL A 137 28.19 16.59 1.98
N ASN A 138 28.59 17.76 2.47
CA ASN A 138 30.00 18.08 2.67
C ASN A 138 30.65 17.27 3.79
N ALA A 139 29.91 16.96 4.85
CA ALA A 139 30.35 16.07 5.91
C ALA A 139 30.79 14.69 5.38
N CYS A 140 30.23 14.20 4.26
CA CYS A 140 30.65 12.92 3.65
C CYS A 140 32.13 12.88 3.28
N SER A 141 32.76 14.03 3.06
CA SER A 141 34.20 14.12 2.79
C SER A 141 35.05 13.62 3.96
N SER A 142 34.51 13.57 5.19
CA SER A 142 35.19 13.02 6.37
C SER A 142 35.58 11.55 6.21
N PHE A 143 34.87 10.80 5.35
CA PHE A 143 35.12 9.38 5.13
C PHE A 143 36.08 9.07 3.97
N SER A 144 36.56 10.07 3.24
CA SER A 144 37.42 9.90 2.06
C SER A 144 36.87 8.90 1.02
N ARG A 145 35.54 8.82 0.89
CA ARG A 145 34.81 7.93 -0.01
C ARG A 145 33.68 8.70 -0.71
N PRO A 146 33.31 8.32 -1.94
CA PRO A 146 32.15 8.88 -2.61
C PRO A 146 30.85 8.48 -1.87
N ILE A 147 29.79 9.24 -2.10
CA ILE A 147 28.47 8.93 -1.58
C ILE A 147 27.88 7.82 -2.46
N GLY A 148 27.75 6.61 -1.92
CA GLY A 148 27.18 5.47 -2.66
C GLY A 148 25.65 5.49 -2.73
N GLY A 149 24.95 6.15 -1.81
CA GLY A 149 23.49 6.16 -1.84
C GLY A 149 22.84 7.22 -0.97
N VAL A 150 21.60 7.56 -1.31
CA VAL A 150 20.74 8.46 -0.53
C VAL A 150 19.41 7.78 -0.25
N ILE A 151 18.98 7.84 1.02
CA ILE A 151 17.63 7.46 1.45
C ILE A 151 16.95 8.72 1.96
N GLN A 152 15.94 9.19 1.23
CA GLN A 152 15.08 10.28 1.68
C GLN A 152 13.91 9.69 2.46
N ALA A 153 14.01 9.76 3.79
CA ALA A 153 13.01 9.30 4.75
C ALA A 153 12.36 10.43 5.57
N ALA A 154 12.57 11.69 5.18
CA ALA A 154 11.98 12.83 5.88
C ALA A 154 10.45 12.82 5.71
N MET A 155 9.75 12.94 6.85
CA MET A 155 8.29 12.92 6.92
C MET A 155 7.78 14.14 7.70
N GLY A 156 6.67 14.68 7.20
CA GLY A 156 5.73 15.48 7.96
C GLY A 156 4.34 14.96 7.63
N LEU A 157 3.46 14.94 8.63
CA LEU A 157 2.08 14.54 8.47
C LEU A 157 1.22 15.46 9.33
N ASP A 158 0.10 15.88 8.76
CA ASP A 158 -0.86 16.77 9.39
C ASP A 158 -2.20 16.50 8.70
N GLU A 159 -3.15 15.92 9.43
CA GLU A 159 -4.39 15.42 8.85
C GLU A 159 -5.51 16.45 8.93
N ALA A 160 -6.15 16.70 7.79
CA ALA A 160 -7.35 17.52 7.71
C ALA A 160 -8.06 17.27 6.39
N LEU A 161 -9.40 17.39 6.38
CA LEU A 161 -10.13 17.52 5.11
C LEU A 161 -9.52 18.67 4.31
N PHE A 162 -9.32 18.49 3.00
CA PHE A 162 -8.69 19.51 2.15
C PHE A 162 -9.38 20.88 2.27
N SER A 163 -10.71 20.91 2.37
CA SER A 163 -11.51 22.13 2.55
C SER A 163 -11.26 22.87 3.86
N ARG A 164 -10.66 22.23 4.86
CA ARG A 164 -10.33 22.79 6.18
C ARG A 164 -8.84 22.74 6.49
N MET A 165 -8.02 22.22 5.59
CA MET A 165 -6.59 22.11 5.78
C MET A 165 -5.97 23.50 5.82
N SER A 166 -5.26 23.81 6.91
CA SER A 166 -4.56 25.08 7.01
C SER A 166 -3.38 25.12 6.03
N HIS A 167 -3.00 26.32 5.61
CA HIS A 167 -1.79 26.51 4.82
C HIS A 167 -0.54 25.94 5.54
N GLY A 168 -0.48 26.07 6.88
CA GLY A 168 0.61 25.51 7.68
C GLY A 168 0.69 23.99 7.57
N ALA A 169 -0.44 23.30 7.80
CA ALA A 169 -0.56 21.84 7.70
C ALA A 169 -0.21 21.31 6.31
N TRP A 170 -0.63 22.03 5.25
CA TRP A 170 -0.26 21.68 3.88
C TRP A 170 1.27 21.69 3.69
N HIS A 171 1.93 22.78 4.07
CA HIS A 171 3.38 22.92 3.91
C HIS A 171 4.17 21.98 4.82
N ALA A 172 3.67 21.70 6.02
CA ALA A 172 4.30 20.76 6.95
C ALA A 172 4.38 19.34 6.36
N GLY A 173 3.33 18.87 5.68
CA GLY A 173 3.32 17.57 5.01
C GLY A 173 4.11 17.53 3.70
N VAL A 174 4.06 18.61 2.91
CA VAL A 174 4.63 18.63 1.55
C VAL A 174 6.12 18.95 1.52
N ARG A 175 6.59 19.96 2.28
CA ARG A 175 7.95 20.49 2.14
C ARG A 175 9.06 19.46 2.36
N PRO A 176 9.01 18.59 3.38
CA PRO A 176 10.08 17.61 3.61
C PRO A 176 10.31 16.67 2.42
N LYS A 177 9.23 16.27 1.74
CA LYS A 177 9.29 15.36 0.58
C LYS A 177 9.60 16.11 -0.71
N TRP A 178 8.94 17.22 -0.98
CA TRP A 178 9.21 18.02 -2.18
C TRP A 178 10.55 18.76 -2.08
N GLN A 179 10.60 19.78 -1.23
CA GLN A 179 11.75 20.68 -1.14
C GLN A 179 12.99 19.92 -0.65
N GLY A 180 12.82 18.98 0.29
CA GLY A 180 13.91 18.16 0.79
C GLY A 180 14.57 17.29 -0.29
N SER A 181 13.77 16.56 -1.09
CA SER A 181 14.32 15.74 -2.18
C SER A 181 14.98 16.60 -3.26
N TRP A 182 14.41 17.77 -3.55
CA TRP A 182 14.98 18.71 -4.51
C TRP A 182 16.32 19.28 -4.04
N ASN A 183 16.42 19.65 -2.76
CA ASN A 183 17.65 20.15 -2.16
C ASN A 183 18.76 19.09 -2.18
N LEU A 184 18.42 17.83 -1.89
CA LEU A 184 19.35 16.69 -1.95
C LEU A 184 19.90 16.51 -3.38
N ASP A 185 19.04 16.42 -4.40
CA ASP A 185 19.49 16.26 -5.79
C ASP A 185 20.36 17.43 -6.26
N ARG A 186 19.99 18.66 -5.89
CA ARG A 186 20.78 19.86 -6.22
C ARG A 186 22.13 19.88 -5.53
N SER A 187 22.19 19.51 -4.25
CA SER A 187 23.42 19.52 -3.46
C SER A 187 24.43 18.49 -4.00
N LEU A 188 23.96 17.27 -4.28
CA LEU A 188 24.77 16.22 -4.86
C LEU A 188 25.32 16.62 -6.23
N ALA A 189 24.47 17.17 -7.10
CA ALA A 189 24.87 17.59 -8.44
C ALA A 189 25.89 18.75 -8.43
N ARG A 190 25.73 19.74 -7.55
CA ARG A 190 26.68 20.86 -7.43
C ARG A 190 28.07 20.42 -7.00
N GLY A 191 28.14 19.39 -6.17
CA GLY A 191 29.40 18.79 -5.72
C GLY A 191 29.97 17.74 -6.68
N GLY A 192 29.31 17.44 -7.80
CA GLY A 192 29.65 16.32 -8.68
C GLY A 192 29.55 14.95 -8.00
N ARG A 193 28.85 14.85 -6.87
CA ARG A 193 28.75 13.64 -6.04
C ARG A 193 27.58 12.73 -6.44
N ASP A 194 26.88 13.08 -7.52
CA ASP A 194 25.75 12.33 -8.06
C ASP A 194 26.13 11.36 -9.19
N ALA A 195 27.35 11.47 -9.74
CA ALA A 195 27.85 10.62 -10.82
C ALA A 195 28.11 9.17 -10.37
N ASP A 196 28.63 8.99 -9.15
CA ASP A 196 29.00 7.69 -8.58
C ASP A 196 27.92 7.14 -7.63
N LEU A 197 26.72 7.71 -7.66
CA LEU A 197 25.64 7.28 -6.78
C LEU A 197 25.11 5.93 -7.27
N ASP A 198 25.09 4.91 -6.40
CA ASP A 198 24.48 3.61 -6.72
C ASP A 198 22.95 3.71 -6.68
N PHE A 199 22.40 4.49 -5.73
CA PHE A 199 20.95 4.64 -5.59
C PHE A 199 20.48 5.95 -4.96
N PHE A 200 19.25 6.34 -5.31
CA PHE A 200 18.48 7.40 -4.65
C PHE A 200 17.10 6.85 -4.31
N LEU A 201 16.90 6.40 -3.06
CA LEU A 201 15.66 5.81 -2.59
C LEU A 201 14.78 6.87 -1.94
N LEU A 202 13.54 7.00 -2.40
CA LEU A 202 12.52 7.87 -1.84
C LEU A 202 11.49 7.02 -1.12
N THR A 203 11.28 7.27 0.18
CA THR A 203 10.20 6.59 0.91
C THR A 203 8.90 7.34 0.67
N SER A 204 8.15 6.88 -0.33
CA SER A 204 6.80 7.33 -0.65
C SER A 204 5.76 6.53 0.16
N SER A 205 4.49 6.65 -0.18
CA SER A 205 3.42 5.86 0.42
C SER A 205 2.41 5.43 -0.65
N VAL A 206 1.75 4.31 -0.41
CA VAL A 206 0.61 3.85 -1.22
C VAL A 206 -0.46 4.93 -1.38
N SER A 207 -0.65 5.79 -0.37
CA SER A 207 -1.59 6.91 -0.40
C SER A 207 -1.27 7.94 -1.50
N GLY A 208 -0.02 8.03 -1.95
CA GLY A 208 0.34 8.86 -3.11
C GLY A 208 -0.29 8.39 -4.43
N SER A 209 -0.64 7.10 -4.52
CA SER A 209 -1.23 6.48 -5.71
C SER A 209 -2.74 6.27 -5.58
N VAL A 210 -3.21 5.78 -4.43
CA VAL A 210 -4.63 5.44 -4.24
C VAL A 210 -5.43 6.57 -3.58
N GLY A 211 -4.74 7.51 -2.93
CA GLY A 211 -5.35 8.58 -2.16
C GLY A 211 -5.88 8.10 -0.80
N THR A 212 -5.76 8.96 0.20
CA THR A 212 -6.39 8.79 1.50
C THR A 212 -7.18 10.05 1.81
N ALA A 213 -8.43 9.88 2.30
CA ALA A 213 -9.18 11.01 2.85
C ALA A 213 -8.35 11.70 3.96
N THR A 214 -8.57 13.00 4.16
CA THR A 214 -7.85 13.83 5.16
C THR A 214 -6.33 13.99 5.00
N GLU A 215 -5.70 13.33 4.02
CA GLU A 215 -4.25 13.35 3.81
C GLU A 215 -3.84 13.98 2.47
N SER A 216 -4.60 14.95 1.95
CA SER A 216 -4.35 15.52 0.62
C SER A 216 -2.94 16.10 0.46
N ASN A 217 -2.36 16.66 1.53
CA ASN A 217 -0.97 17.12 1.58
C ASN A 217 0.01 15.95 1.43
N TYR A 218 -0.14 14.90 2.24
CA TYR A 218 0.72 13.72 2.25
C TYR A 218 0.63 12.94 0.93
N CYS A 219 -0.58 12.72 0.41
CA CYS A 219 -0.81 12.09 -0.90
C CYS A 219 -0.10 12.90 -2.01
N SER A 220 -0.26 14.23 -2.02
CA SER A 220 0.40 15.09 -3.00
C SER A 220 1.93 15.04 -2.89
N ALA A 221 2.44 15.00 -1.65
CA ALA A 221 3.87 14.93 -1.37
C ALA A 221 4.50 13.60 -1.84
N ASN A 222 3.80 12.49 -1.65
CA ASN A 222 4.19 11.16 -2.14
C ASN A 222 4.10 11.06 -3.66
N GLY A 223 3.02 11.57 -4.26
CA GLY A 223 2.89 11.66 -5.71
C GLY A 223 4.02 12.47 -6.36
N PHE A 224 4.51 13.52 -5.68
CA PHE A 224 5.73 14.23 -6.10
C PHE A 224 6.96 13.29 -6.08
N LEU A 225 7.18 12.50 -5.02
CA LEU A 225 8.32 11.57 -4.95
C LEU A 225 8.29 10.56 -6.10
N ASP A 226 7.11 10.01 -6.40
CA ASP A 226 6.93 9.05 -7.48
C ASP A 226 7.24 9.65 -8.85
N ALA A 227 6.81 10.89 -9.08
CA ALA A 227 7.15 11.64 -10.29
C ALA A 227 8.62 12.07 -10.32
N PHE A 228 9.19 12.42 -9.18
CA PHE A 228 10.57 12.85 -9.03
C PHE A 228 11.57 11.73 -9.32
N ALA A 229 11.27 10.50 -8.89
CA ALA A 229 12.08 9.32 -9.24
C ALA A 229 12.15 9.13 -10.77
N ARG A 230 11.01 9.20 -11.47
CA ARG A 230 10.95 9.15 -12.94
C ARG A 230 11.73 10.30 -13.58
N HIS A 231 11.56 11.51 -13.07
CA HIS A 231 12.29 12.69 -13.55
C HIS A 231 13.81 12.54 -13.38
N ARG A 232 14.28 12.00 -12.25
CA ARG A 232 15.71 11.78 -12.00
C ARG A 232 16.29 10.70 -12.92
N ARG A 233 15.57 9.59 -13.12
CA ARG A 233 15.94 8.53 -14.09
C ARG A 233 15.95 9.00 -15.54
N GLY A 234 14.99 9.83 -15.94
CA GLY A 234 14.97 10.42 -17.29
C GLY A 234 16.16 11.33 -17.59
N ARG A 235 16.93 11.73 -16.57
CA ARG A 235 18.22 12.44 -16.70
C ARG A 235 19.43 11.50 -16.58
N GLY A 236 19.22 10.18 -16.66
CA GLY A 236 20.27 9.17 -16.51
C GLY A 236 20.78 8.96 -15.09
N LYS A 237 20.07 9.47 -14.07
CA LYS A 237 20.50 9.38 -12.66
C LYS A 237 19.65 8.38 -11.89
N PRO A 238 20.23 7.53 -11.01
CA PRO A 238 19.48 6.46 -10.36
C PRO A 238 18.43 7.00 -9.38
N ALA A 239 17.21 6.48 -9.42
CA ALA A 239 16.21 6.79 -8.42
C ALA A 239 15.12 5.74 -8.37
N VAL A 240 14.62 5.46 -7.19
CA VAL A 240 13.45 4.62 -6.97
C VAL A 240 12.57 5.24 -5.90
N SER A 241 11.28 5.32 -6.18
CA SER A 241 10.26 5.62 -5.19
C SER A 241 9.66 4.31 -4.70
N VAL A 242 9.55 4.14 -3.39
CA VAL A 242 8.83 3.00 -2.81
C VAL A 242 7.57 3.55 -2.15
N GLY A 243 6.42 3.34 -2.77
CA GLY A 243 5.10 3.63 -2.23
C GLY A 243 4.76 2.63 -1.15
N LEU A 244 5.22 2.91 0.07
CA LEU A 244 5.07 2.00 1.21
C LEU A 244 3.59 1.90 1.63
N GLY A 245 3.11 0.67 1.76
CA GLY A 245 1.89 0.33 2.47
C GLY A 245 2.00 0.59 3.97
N MET A 246 1.11 -0.03 4.73
CA MET A 246 1.15 0.03 6.19
C MET A 246 2.42 -0.67 6.68
N ILE A 247 3.13 -0.12 7.66
CA ILE A 247 4.27 -0.82 8.27
C ILE A 247 3.87 -1.10 9.71
N SER A 248 3.42 -2.33 9.98
CA SER A 248 2.72 -2.74 11.21
C SER A 248 3.60 -2.69 12.45
N GLU A 249 4.89 -2.98 12.31
CA GLU A 249 5.77 -3.26 13.46
C GLU A 249 6.66 -2.07 13.83
N VAL A 250 6.66 -0.98 13.04
CA VAL A 250 7.62 0.11 13.20
C VAL A 250 7.10 1.48 12.72
N GLY A 251 7.51 2.56 13.40
CA GLY A 251 7.28 3.94 12.95
C GLY A 251 5.90 4.49 13.33
N TYR A 252 5.40 5.46 12.55
CA TYR A 252 4.21 6.25 12.91
C TYR A 252 2.96 5.40 13.20
N LEU A 253 2.75 4.31 12.45
CA LEU A 253 1.57 3.44 12.62
C LEU A 253 1.59 2.63 13.92
N HIS A 254 2.78 2.17 14.34
CA HIS A 254 2.92 1.50 15.64
C HIS A 254 2.63 2.46 16.81
N GLU A 255 2.92 3.75 16.63
CA GLU A 255 2.60 4.80 17.62
C GLU A 255 1.11 5.23 17.56
N ASN A 256 0.32 4.75 16.58
CA ASN A 256 -1.09 5.13 16.34
C ASN A 256 -1.93 3.92 15.85
N PRO A 257 -2.21 2.91 16.70
CA PRO A 257 -2.84 1.63 16.32
C PRO A 257 -4.26 1.76 15.73
N GLU A 258 -4.98 2.84 16.03
CA GLU A 258 -6.27 3.18 15.44
C GLU A 258 -6.18 3.46 13.93
N ILE A 259 -5.06 4.03 13.48
CA ILE A 259 -4.78 4.28 12.06
C ILE A 259 -4.47 2.95 11.37
N GLU A 260 -3.78 2.03 12.05
CA GLU A 260 -3.48 0.68 11.56
C GLU A 260 -4.77 -0.09 11.23
N ALA A 261 -5.72 -0.13 12.18
CA ALA A 261 -7.02 -0.77 11.98
C ALA A 261 -7.82 -0.16 10.82
N LEU A 262 -7.79 1.17 10.67
CA LEU A 262 -8.45 1.87 9.57
C LEU A 262 -7.86 1.50 8.20
N LEU A 263 -6.53 1.39 8.10
CA LEU A 263 -5.84 1.02 6.87
C LEU A 263 -6.11 -0.43 6.48
N LEU A 264 -6.11 -1.35 7.46
CA LEU A 264 -6.51 -2.74 7.25
C LEU A 264 -7.94 -2.85 6.71
N HIS A 265 -8.87 -2.05 7.26
CA HIS A 265 -10.25 -2.02 6.78
C HIS A 265 -10.37 -1.54 5.32
N LYS A 266 -9.47 -0.66 4.88
CA LYS A 266 -9.38 -0.20 3.48
C LYS A 266 -8.70 -1.22 2.54
N GLY A 267 -8.25 -2.35 3.09
CA GLY A 267 -7.54 -3.40 2.37
C GLY A 267 -6.07 -3.07 2.11
N ILE A 268 -5.50 -2.05 2.79
CA ILE A 268 -4.06 -1.78 2.74
C ILE A 268 -3.35 -2.79 3.64
N GLN A 269 -2.50 -3.61 3.03
CA GLN A 269 -1.82 -4.68 3.77
C GLN A 269 -0.60 -4.16 4.53
N PRO A 270 -0.31 -4.74 5.72
CA PRO A 270 0.93 -4.50 6.43
C PRO A 270 2.11 -5.06 5.65
N LEU A 271 3.22 -4.35 5.73
CA LEU A 271 4.54 -4.80 5.35
C LEU A 271 5.31 -5.11 6.63
N SER A 272 5.65 -6.38 6.82
CA SER A 272 6.40 -6.85 7.99
C SER A 272 7.86 -6.38 7.99
N GLU A 273 8.53 -6.49 9.14
CA GLU A 273 9.97 -6.24 9.30
C GLU A 273 10.81 -7.10 8.34
N GLY A 274 10.36 -8.32 8.02
CA GLY A 274 11.04 -9.20 7.08
C GLY A 274 10.86 -8.83 5.61
N GLU A 275 9.73 -8.22 5.25
CA GLU A 275 9.39 -7.88 3.87
C GLU A 275 9.97 -6.53 3.44
N PHE A 276 10.03 -5.55 4.34
CA PHE A 276 10.56 -4.22 4.01
C PHE A 276 11.99 -4.27 3.43
N PRO A 277 12.97 -4.98 4.03
CA PRO A 277 14.30 -5.14 3.44
C PRO A 277 14.28 -5.84 2.07
N GLN A 278 13.35 -6.77 1.83
CA GLN A 278 13.21 -7.45 0.54
C GLN A 278 12.68 -6.50 -0.53
N VAL A 279 11.73 -5.63 -0.17
CA VAL A 279 11.24 -4.56 -1.05
C VAL A 279 12.37 -3.60 -1.38
N VAL A 280 13.19 -3.22 -0.41
CA VAL A 280 14.37 -2.38 -0.64
C VAL A 280 15.39 -3.09 -1.55
N ASP A 281 15.65 -4.39 -1.32
CA ASP A 281 16.53 -5.18 -2.19
C ASP A 281 16.01 -5.22 -3.64
N LEU A 282 14.71 -5.41 -3.83
CA LEU A 282 14.08 -5.38 -5.15
C LEU A 282 14.14 -3.99 -5.78
N ALA A 283 13.93 -2.93 -4.98
CA ALA A 283 13.97 -1.54 -5.41
C ALA A 283 15.36 -1.10 -5.88
N LEU A 284 16.39 -1.66 -5.27
CA LEU A 284 17.79 -1.34 -5.53
C LEU A 284 18.48 -2.36 -6.46
N ALA A 285 17.79 -3.45 -6.80
CA ALA A 285 18.28 -4.39 -7.79
C ALA A 285 18.49 -3.67 -9.13
N PRO A 286 19.60 -3.96 -9.85
CA PRO A 286 19.77 -3.46 -11.20
C PRO A 286 18.54 -3.86 -12.02
N PRO A 287 17.97 -2.96 -12.86
CA PRO A 287 16.91 -3.36 -13.76
C PRO A 287 17.43 -4.55 -14.57
N GLY A 288 16.75 -5.69 -14.48
CA GLY A 288 17.08 -6.85 -15.30
C GLY A 288 17.12 -6.39 -16.76
N ALA A 289 18.12 -6.85 -17.50
CA ALA A 289 18.21 -6.65 -18.94
C ALA A 289 16.91 -7.17 -19.59
N THR A 290 15.95 -6.27 -19.74
CA THR A 290 14.73 -6.47 -20.49
C THR A 290 15.00 -5.77 -21.81
N ASP A 291 14.92 -6.51 -22.90
CA ASP A 291 15.37 -6.15 -24.27
C ASP A 291 14.74 -4.87 -24.88
N ASP A 292 14.03 -4.06 -24.11
CA ASP A 292 13.45 -2.79 -24.54
C ASP A 292 14.35 -1.60 -24.13
N ASP A 293 15.54 -1.53 -24.72
CA ASP A 293 16.51 -0.41 -24.60
C ASP A 293 15.94 0.96 -25.02
N ASN A 294 14.72 1.01 -25.56
CA ASN A 294 14.02 2.24 -25.95
C ASN A 294 12.98 2.72 -24.92
N ASN A 295 12.73 1.98 -23.84
CA ASN A 295 11.73 2.38 -22.87
C ASN A 295 12.37 3.22 -21.75
N ASN A 296 12.23 4.55 -21.86
CA ASN A 296 12.54 5.53 -20.81
C ASN A 296 11.65 5.37 -19.53
N ASN A 297 11.08 4.19 -19.35
CA ASN A 297 9.93 3.83 -18.53
C ASN A 297 10.22 2.62 -17.63
N ALA A 298 11.50 2.22 -17.51
CA ALA A 298 11.91 1.25 -16.52
C ALA A 298 11.31 1.64 -15.15
N PRO A 299 10.72 0.69 -14.39
CA PRO A 299 9.87 1.01 -13.25
C PRO A 299 10.67 1.74 -12.18
N ALA A 300 10.41 3.05 -12.03
CA ALA A 300 11.03 3.92 -11.03
C ALA A 300 10.24 3.96 -9.72
N HIS A 301 9.21 3.12 -9.62
CA HIS A 301 8.23 3.14 -8.56
C HIS A 301 7.83 1.69 -8.26
N ILE A 302 7.93 1.30 -6.99
CA ILE A 302 7.37 0.07 -6.45
C ILE A 302 6.28 0.47 -5.48
N LEU A 303 5.11 -0.14 -5.60
CA LEU A 303 3.95 0.12 -4.76
C LEU A 303 3.68 -1.12 -3.92
N THR A 304 3.60 -0.96 -2.60
CA THR A 304 3.28 -2.05 -1.67
C THR A 304 1.98 -1.75 -0.91
N GLY A 305 1.45 -2.75 -0.21
CA GLY A 305 0.20 -2.66 0.54
C GLY A 305 -1.06 -2.88 -0.29
N LEU A 306 -0.94 -3.17 -1.60
CA LEU A 306 -2.07 -3.50 -2.48
C LEU A 306 -2.05 -4.97 -2.94
N GLU A 307 -1.25 -5.79 -2.26
CA GLU A 307 -1.05 -7.17 -2.62
C GLU A 307 -2.35 -7.98 -2.40
N PRO A 308 -2.70 -8.88 -3.33
CA PRO A 308 -3.98 -9.58 -3.28
C PRO A 308 -4.04 -10.74 -2.28
N PHE A 309 -2.96 -11.03 -1.55
CA PHE A 309 -2.77 -12.30 -0.86
C PHE A 309 -3.76 -12.49 0.29
N ASP A 310 -3.85 -11.53 1.20
CA ASP A 310 -4.74 -11.61 2.36
C ASP A 310 -6.20 -11.43 1.97
N LEU A 311 -6.48 -10.53 1.01
CA LEU A 311 -7.81 -10.38 0.41
C LEU A 311 -8.30 -11.70 -0.19
N ARG A 312 -7.45 -12.42 -0.94
CA ARG A 312 -7.77 -13.76 -1.46
C ARG A 312 -7.94 -14.77 -0.34
N GLY A 313 -7.15 -14.70 0.74
CA GLY A 313 -7.29 -15.54 1.92
C GLY A 313 -8.66 -15.39 2.58
N LEU A 314 -9.09 -14.15 2.79
CA LEU A 314 -10.40 -13.82 3.33
C LEU A 314 -11.53 -14.25 2.39
N ILE A 315 -11.41 -14.00 1.08
CA ILE A 315 -12.39 -14.48 0.08
C ILE A 315 -12.52 -16.01 0.10
N ARG A 316 -11.40 -16.75 0.20
CA ARG A 316 -11.42 -18.23 0.31
C ARG A 316 -12.13 -18.72 1.56
N ARG A 317 -12.11 -17.94 2.64
CA ARG A 317 -12.83 -18.21 3.89
C ARG A 317 -14.32 -17.83 3.82
N GLY A 318 -14.78 -17.32 2.68
CA GLY A 318 -16.19 -16.98 2.43
C GLY A 318 -16.57 -15.55 2.84
N PHE A 319 -15.61 -14.70 3.20
CA PHE A 319 -15.89 -13.30 3.48
C PHE A 319 -16.14 -12.52 2.18
N ALA A 320 -17.16 -11.66 2.19
CA ALA A 320 -17.29 -10.60 1.19
C ALA A 320 -16.25 -9.53 1.52
N VAL A 321 -15.25 -9.37 0.67
CA VAL A 321 -14.15 -8.42 0.88
C VAL A 321 -14.21 -7.36 -0.21
N GLU A 322 -14.42 -6.12 0.18
CA GLU A 322 -14.38 -4.96 -0.70
C GLU A 322 -13.18 -4.09 -0.30
N SER A 323 -12.41 -3.65 -1.29
CA SER A 323 -11.39 -2.61 -1.11
C SER A 323 -11.72 -1.46 -2.05
N ASP A 324 -11.77 -0.24 -1.53
CA ASP A 324 -12.04 0.97 -2.31
C ASP A 324 -11.13 1.06 -3.55
N THR A 325 -9.87 0.66 -3.40
CA THR A 325 -8.90 0.62 -4.50
C THR A 325 -9.31 -0.34 -5.61
N THR A 326 -9.89 -1.50 -5.29
CA THR A 326 -10.32 -2.49 -6.28
C THR A 326 -11.59 -2.09 -7.04
N GLN A 327 -12.37 -1.16 -6.47
CA GLN A 327 -13.54 -0.58 -7.11
C GLN A 327 -13.18 0.56 -8.08
N ASP A 328 -11.98 1.13 -7.96
CA ASP A 328 -11.52 2.16 -8.89
C ASP A 328 -11.25 1.56 -10.28
N PRO A 329 -11.90 2.06 -11.35
CA PRO A 329 -11.69 1.55 -12.72
C PRO A 329 -10.23 1.62 -13.18
N ARG A 330 -9.44 2.57 -12.67
CA ARG A 330 -8.01 2.73 -12.99
C ARG A 330 -7.17 1.60 -12.38
N CYS A 331 -7.66 0.97 -11.33
CA CYS A 331 -7.06 -0.16 -10.65
C CYS A 331 -7.62 -1.51 -11.16
N GLY A 332 -8.29 -1.53 -12.32
CA GLY A 332 -8.87 -2.74 -12.90
C GLY A 332 -7.88 -3.90 -13.12
N PHE A 333 -6.58 -3.60 -13.25
CA PHE A 333 -5.53 -4.62 -13.30
C PHE A 333 -5.30 -5.32 -11.94
N LEU A 334 -5.46 -4.60 -10.81
CA LEU A 334 -5.40 -5.19 -9.47
C LEU A 334 -6.60 -6.09 -9.22
N ALA A 335 -7.79 -5.66 -9.63
CA ALA A 335 -8.99 -6.51 -9.61
C ALA A 335 -8.78 -7.75 -10.49
N ALA A 336 -8.30 -7.59 -11.72
CA ALA A 336 -7.99 -8.73 -12.58
C ALA A 336 -6.95 -9.66 -11.95
N ALA A 337 -5.88 -9.12 -11.35
CA ALA A 337 -4.88 -9.89 -10.61
C ALA A 337 -5.53 -10.66 -9.46
N LEU A 338 -6.34 -10.03 -8.61
CA LEU A 338 -7.07 -10.69 -7.52
C LEU A 338 -7.83 -11.94 -7.99
N PHE A 339 -8.53 -11.87 -9.13
CA PHE A 339 -9.46 -12.91 -9.59
C PHE A 339 -8.89 -13.89 -10.64
N THR A 340 -7.71 -13.62 -11.21
CA THR A 340 -7.11 -14.50 -12.26
C THR A 340 -6.79 -15.91 -11.76
N GLY A 341 -6.57 -16.09 -10.45
CA GLY A 341 -6.32 -17.40 -9.85
C GLY A 341 -7.55 -18.31 -9.77
N GLN A 342 -8.78 -17.79 -9.93
CA GLN A 342 -10.01 -18.59 -9.86
C GLN A 342 -10.35 -19.27 -11.19
N GLN A 343 -9.97 -18.70 -12.34
CA GLN A 343 -10.27 -19.33 -13.64
C GLN A 343 -9.43 -20.57 -13.93
N ALA A 344 -8.20 -20.64 -13.41
CA ALA A 344 -7.29 -21.78 -13.64
C ALA A 344 -7.73 -23.06 -12.91
N ASN A 345 -8.45 -22.96 -11.79
CA ASN A 345 -8.94 -24.13 -11.05
C ASN A 345 -10.36 -24.57 -11.46
N SER A 346 -11.16 -23.71 -12.08
CA SER A 346 -12.51 -24.04 -12.55
C SER A 346 -12.52 -24.76 -13.90
N SER A 347 -11.38 -24.79 -14.60
CA SER A 347 -11.23 -25.41 -15.93
C SER A 347 -10.62 -26.82 -15.88
N SER A 348 -10.24 -27.33 -14.70
CA SER A 348 -9.59 -28.65 -14.56
C SER A 348 -10.46 -29.77 -13.98
N ASN A 349 -11.69 -29.51 -13.51
CA ASN A 349 -12.58 -30.58 -13.04
C ASN A 349 -13.98 -30.48 -13.66
N GLY A 350 -14.22 -31.37 -14.63
CA GLY A 350 -15.55 -31.63 -15.17
C GLY A 350 -16.50 -32.27 -14.15
N SER A 351 -17.78 -31.97 -14.35
CA SER A 351 -18.98 -32.59 -13.75
C SER A 351 -19.11 -32.57 -12.22
N SER A 352 -19.95 -31.68 -11.70
CA SER A 352 -21.22 -32.06 -11.04
C SER A 352 -21.88 -30.84 -10.39
N SER A 353 -23.19 -30.75 -10.60
CA SER A 353 -24.21 -30.01 -9.83
C SER A 353 -23.78 -29.39 -8.49
N GLY A 354 -23.99 -28.08 -8.34
CA GLY A 354 -23.90 -27.40 -7.05
C GLY A 354 -24.52 -26.00 -7.11
N LYS A 355 -25.79 -25.87 -6.72
CA LYS A 355 -26.38 -24.58 -6.34
C LYS A 355 -25.61 -24.07 -5.12
N GLY A 356 -25.04 -22.87 -5.20
CA GLY A 356 -24.58 -22.15 -4.01
C GLY A 356 -23.13 -21.65 -4.04
N VAL A 357 -22.68 -20.98 -5.12
CA VAL A 357 -21.50 -20.08 -5.07
C VAL A 357 -21.68 -18.82 -5.96
N ASP A 358 -22.72 -18.75 -6.80
CA ASP A 358 -22.89 -17.65 -7.78
C ASP A 358 -23.16 -16.26 -7.16
N GLY A 359 -23.61 -16.17 -5.90
CA GLY A 359 -23.99 -14.89 -5.28
C GLY A 359 -22.82 -14.02 -4.78
N ALA A 360 -21.69 -14.62 -4.41
CA ALA A 360 -20.55 -13.88 -3.85
C ALA A 360 -19.60 -13.32 -4.93
N LEU A 361 -19.62 -13.91 -6.13
CA LEU A 361 -18.84 -13.45 -7.28
C LEU A 361 -19.48 -12.26 -8.02
N ASP A 362 -20.79 -12.07 -7.87
CA ASP A 362 -21.55 -11.04 -8.60
C ASP A 362 -21.46 -9.64 -7.96
N LEU A 363 -21.03 -9.55 -6.70
CA LEU A 363 -20.87 -8.26 -5.98
C LEU A 363 -19.49 -7.63 -6.23
N ALA A 364 -18.42 -8.42 -6.33
CA ALA A 364 -17.03 -7.96 -6.45
C ALA A 364 -16.51 -7.82 -7.90
N THR A 365 -17.31 -8.18 -8.90
CA THR A 365 -16.96 -7.99 -10.31
C THR A 365 -17.12 -6.50 -10.66
N PRO A 366 -16.12 -5.79 -11.24
CA PRO A 366 -16.27 -4.40 -11.65
C PRO A 366 -17.53 -4.21 -12.50
N ALA A 367 -18.28 -3.12 -12.32
CA ALA A 367 -19.60 -2.94 -12.96
C ALA A 367 -19.59 -3.21 -14.49
N TRP A 368 -18.49 -2.89 -15.18
CA TRP A 368 -18.36 -3.12 -16.62
C TRP A 368 -18.15 -4.60 -17.01
N LEU A 369 -17.77 -5.47 -16.09
CA LEU A 369 -17.66 -6.92 -16.26
C LEU A 369 -18.91 -7.68 -15.80
N LYS A 370 -19.90 -7.00 -15.18
CA LYS A 370 -21.18 -7.61 -14.80
C LYS A 370 -22.09 -7.80 -16.01
N ALA A 371 -22.89 -8.86 -15.99
CA ALA A 371 -23.90 -9.11 -17.01
C ALA A 371 -25.01 -8.05 -16.95
N LEU A 372 -25.58 -7.68 -18.10
CA LEU A 372 -26.60 -6.63 -18.18
C LEU A 372 -27.82 -6.83 -17.24
N PRO A 373 -28.32 -8.06 -17.01
CA PRO A 373 -29.43 -8.26 -16.08
C PRO A 373 -29.12 -7.91 -14.62
N HIS A 374 -27.83 -7.85 -14.23
CA HIS A 374 -27.43 -7.40 -12.89
C HIS A 374 -27.84 -5.94 -12.62
N PHE A 375 -27.96 -5.12 -13.68
CA PHE A 375 -28.40 -3.72 -13.58
C PHE A 375 -29.92 -3.55 -13.62
N GLY A 376 -30.68 -4.64 -13.49
CA GLY A 376 -32.14 -4.61 -13.60
C GLY A 376 -32.64 -4.45 -15.04
N LEU A 377 -31.83 -4.79 -16.05
CA LEU A 377 -32.24 -4.76 -17.44
C LEU A 377 -33.24 -5.90 -17.72
N ASP A 378 -34.53 -5.56 -17.74
CA ASP A 378 -35.61 -6.46 -18.13
C ASP A 378 -35.95 -6.34 -19.63
N SER A 379 -36.93 -7.12 -20.10
CA SER A 379 -37.34 -7.12 -21.51
C SER A 379 -37.93 -5.79 -22.01
N MET A 380 -38.54 -4.99 -21.12
CA MET A 380 -39.07 -3.68 -21.49
C MET A 380 -37.95 -2.66 -21.61
N ILE A 381 -37.05 -2.62 -20.63
CA ILE A 381 -35.88 -1.74 -20.62
C ILE A 381 -34.93 -2.10 -21.78
N ALA A 382 -34.73 -3.38 -22.07
CA ALA A 382 -33.92 -3.82 -23.22
C ALA A 382 -34.49 -3.33 -24.56
N ALA A 383 -35.83 -3.28 -24.71
CA ALA A 383 -36.48 -2.77 -25.92
C ALA A 383 -36.29 -1.25 -26.06
N GLU A 384 -36.37 -0.51 -24.95
CA GLU A 384 -36.08 0.92 -24.92
C GLU A 384 -34.61 1.21 -25.24
N TYR A 385 -33.67 0.47 -24.63
CA TYR A 385 -32.23 0.62 -24.89
C TYR A 385 -31.88 0.31 -26.35
N ARG A 386 -32.45 -0.75 -26.94
CA ARG A 386 -32.26 -1.05 -28.35
C ARG A 386 -32.73 0.10 -29.24
N THR A 387 -33.89 0.66 -28.93
CA THR A 387 -34.45 1.81 -29.66
C THR A 387 -33.56 3.04 -29.51
N TRP A 388 -33.02 3.27 -28.32
CA TRP A 388 -32.10 4.37 -28.03
C TRP A 388 -30.78 4.24 -28.80
N PHE A 389 -30.14 3.06 -28.80
CA PHE A 389 -28.90 2.80 -29.55
C PHE A 389 -29.06 3.07 -31.06
N TRP A 390 -30.20 2.67 -31.63
CA TRP A 390 -30.50 2.98 -33.03
C TRP A 390 -30.78 4.47 -33.24
N THR A 391 -31.53 5.10 -32.35
CA THR A 391 -31.94 6.50 -32.51
C THR A 391 -30.75 7.46 -32.40
N VAL A 392 -29.91 7.25 -31.39
CA VAL A 392 -28.79 8.13 -31.04
C VAL A 392 -27.51 7.75 -31.78
N LEU A 393 -27.14 6.47 -31.81
CA LEU A 393 -25.84 6.01 -32.32
C LEU A 393 -25.93 5.36 -33.70
N LYS A 394 -27.14 5.12 -34.23
CA LYS A 394 -27.37 4.38 -35.49
C LYS A 394 -26.74 2.98 -35.49
N VAL A 395 -26.62 2.38 -34.30
CA VAL A 395 -26.13 1.01 -34.11
C VAL A 395 -27.32 0.10 -33.80
N ASP A 396 -27.52 -0.93 -34.62
CA ASP A 396 -28.48 -2.00 -34.31
C ASP A 396 -27.80 -3.03 -33.39
N VAL A 397 -28.20 -3.02 -32.13
CA VAL A 397 -27.78 -4.00 -31.12
C VAL A 397 -28.79 -5.14 -31.10
N PRO A 398 -28.37 -6.41 -31.26
CA PRO A 398 -29.29 -7.54 -31.19
C PRO A 398 -29.99 -7.63 -29.84
N PHE A 399 -31.31 -7.78 -29.86
CA PHE A 399 -32.13 -7.85 -28.65
C PHE A 399 -31.72 -9.02 -27.72
N LEU A 400 -31.34 -10.16 -28.30
CA LEU A 400 -30.87 -11.32 -27.55
C LEU A 400 -29.55 -11.07 -26.81
N ASP A 401 -28.71 -10.15 -27.31
CA ASP A 401 -27.45 -9.80 -26.66
C ASP A 401 -27.70 -8.89 -25.45
N LEU A 402 -28.71 -8.01 -25.52
CA LEU A 402 -29.17 -7.19 -24.40
C LEU A 402 -29.80 -8.05 -23.29
N MET A 403 -30.57 -9.08 -23.68
CA MET A 403 -31.24 -9.99 -22.76
C MET A 403 -30.37 -11.17 -22.30
N SER A 404 -29.13 -11.25 -22.76
CA SER A 404 -28.25 -12.37 -22.46
C SER A 404 -27.84 -12.37 -20.98
N PRO A 405 -28.02 -13.48 -20.26
CA PRO A 405 -27.59 -13.59 -18.87
C PRO A 405 -26.06 -13.63 -18.71
N LYS A 406 -25.32 -13.69 -19.81
CA LYS A 406 -23.87 -13.85 -19.82
C LYS A 406 -23.12 -12.70 -20.48
N THR A 407 -23.82 -11.75 -21.10
CA THR A 407 -23.16 -10.66 -21.85
C THR A 407 -22.80 -9.52 -20.89
N PRO A 408 -21.49 -9.25 -20.67
CA PRO A 408 -21.06 -8.13 -19.84
C PRO A 408 -21.25 -6.79 -20.54
N LEU A 409 -21.38 -5.72 -19.75
CA LEU A 409 -21.45 -4.35 -20.27
C LEU A 409 -20.23 -4.00 -21.16
N ALA A 410 -19.04 -4.52 -20.86
CA ALA A 410 -17.82 -4.32 -21.65
C ALA A 410 -17.92 -4.90 -23.07
N VAL A 411 -18.56 -6.07 -23.22
CA VAL A 411 -18.74 -6.71 -24.53
C VAL A 411 -19.73 -5.91 -25.37
N LEU A 412 -20.81 -5.42 -24.75
CA LEU A 412 -21.77 -4.52 -25.40
C LEU A 412 -21.09 -3.19 -25.81
N ALA A 413 -20.29 -2.59 -24.93
CA ALA A 413 -19.56 -1.36 -25.21
C ALA A 413 -18.55 -1.53 -26.35
N GLY A 414 -17.83 -2.65 -26.38
CA GLY A 414 -16.92 -3.01 -27.48
C GLY A 414 -17.66 -3.16 -28.81
N PHE A 415 -18.77 -3.91 -28.83
CA PHE A 415 -19.61 -4.08 -30.03
C PHE A 415 -20.11 -2.74 -30.59
N VAL A 416 -20.62 -1.86 -29.71
CA VAL A 416 -21.10 -0.53 -30.10
C VAL A 416 -19.95 0.33 -30.60
N GLY A 417 -18.79 0.32 -29.92
CA GLY A 417 -17.58 1.04 -30.31
C GLY A 417 -17.09 0.63 -31.71
N ASP A 418 -17.01 -0.67 -31.99
CA ASP A 418 -16.59 -1.20 -33.29
C ASP A 418 -17.54 -0.78 -34.42
N LYS A 419 -18.85 -0.79 -34.16
CA LYS A 419 -19.87 -0.36 -35.13
C LYS A 419 -19.81 1.15 -35.40
N ILE A 420 -19.59 1.97 -34.37
CA ILE A 420 -19.41 3.42 -34.52
C ILE A 420 -18.13 3.70 -35.31
N ALA A 421 -17.01 3.07 -34.96
CA ALA A 421 -15.74 3.24 -35.65
C ALA A 421 -15.81 2.81 -37.13
N ALA A 422 -16.52 1.71 -37.43
CA ALA A 422 -16.76 1.26 -38.80
C ALA A 422 -17.68 2.20 -39.59
N THR A 423 -18.62 2.88 -38.93
CA THR A 423 -19.51 3.88 -39.53
C THR A 423 -18.75 5.18 -39.80
N TRP A 424 -17.92 5.63 -38.85
CA TRP A 424 -17.06 6.80 -39.04
C TRP A 424 -16.01 6.60 -40.12
N LYS A 425 -15.36 5.43 -40.18
CA LYS A 425 -14.41 5.10 -41.25
C LYS A 425 -15.04 5.17 -42.65
N ARG A 426 -16.32 4.78 -42.78
CA ARG A 426 -17.06 4.91 -44.05
C ARG A 426 -17.36 6.36 -44.42
N LEU A 427 -17.69 7.19 -43.44
CA LEU A 427 -17.98 8.61 -43.64
C LEU A 427 -16.72 9.45 -43.89
N SER A 428 -15.53 9.02 -43.44
CA SER A 428 -14.26 9.70 -43.70
C SER A 428 -13.61 9.34 -45.05
N THR A 429 -14.17 8.38 -45.78
CA THR A 429 -13.74 7.96 -47.13
C THR A 429 -14.67 8.44 -48.25
N VAL A 430 -15.68 9.24 -47.92
CA VAL A 430 -16.48 10.05 -48.85
C VAL A 430 -16.02 11.49 -48.71
#